data_AF-A0A952VQ27-F1
#
_entry.id   AF-A0A952VQ27-F1
#
_cell.length_a   1.000
_cell.length_b   1.000
_cell.length_c   1.000
_cell.angle_alpha   90.00
_cell.angle_beta   90.00
_cell.angle_gamma   90.00
#
_symmetry.space_group_name_H-M   'P 1'
#
loop_
_entity.id
_entity.type
_entity.pdbx_description
1 polymer ?
#
loop_
_entity_poly.entity_id
_entity_poly.type
_entity_poly.pdbx_seq_one_letter_code
_entity_poly.pdbx_strand_id
1 'polypeptide(L)'
;MTGSAVNGDLDAASNQNWDAITILNNTISGAGSQASAPAIDFIAEAGTAGTISNIQISGNTITNSNVGWEPASSLIRVFRNVTTVPHEKRFMGIRVMNNTLSNSRGGIFISHVGLLPGVQNCICNNTLSNLITNAGIAPWASTDMLVEQNTITSLSPGITGIDGMGIDAERNVAPRPHNVIIRRNVIRDNLGGIGNPTGEGIYVWGSASTDVYANLIVHCHTGLLIDGGVDADENFIGNNTIVDSTQDGIWASFSVTQISQFTNNIVVGSGRYGFYRFGLSDQVLTRNIFFGNQGGDYFQQISHPSDLVGSDPLFVAPNDYQLQAGSPARGVGVNWGSQCADLLGRPCLPGHINLGAYQN
;
A
#
# COMPACT_ATOMS: atom_id res chain seq x y z
N MET A 1 5.50 -27.58 -12.11
CA MET A 1 4.21 -27.37 -12.80
C MET A 1 4.43 -26.35 -13.91
N THR A 2 3.90 -26.58 -15.10
CA THR A 2 3.86 -25.56 -16.17
C THR A 2 2.46 -24.97 -16.19
N GLY A 3 2.31 -23.74 -15.71
CA GLY A 3 1.02 -23.04 -15.61
C GLY A 3 0.54 -22.81 -14.16
N SER A 4 -0.50 -21.99 -14.04
CA SER A 4 -1.14 -21.63 -12.76
C SER A 4 -1.86 -22.83 -12.13
N ALA A 5 -1.95 -22.86 -10.80
CA ALA A 5 -2.67 -23.93 -10.10
C ALA A 5 -4.19 -23.75 -10.21
N VAL A 6 -4.65 -22.50 -10.20
CA VAL A 6 -6.03 -22.11 -10.50
C VAL A 6 -5.98 -20.97 -11.48
N ASN A 7 -6.71 -21.09 -12.59
CA ASN A 7 -6.87 -20.00 -13.54
C ASN A 7 -8.26 -19.91 -14.12
N GLY A 8 -8.55 -18.75 -14.72
CA GLY A 8 -9.72 -18.56 -15.53
C GLY A 8 -9.67 -17.26 -16.30
N ASP A 9 -9.84 -17.37 -17.62
CA ASP A 9 -9.71 -16.25 -18.55
C ASP A 9 -11.04 -16.01 -19.27
N LEU A 10 -11.53 -14.78 -19.21
CA LEU A 10 -12.61 -14.30 -20.07
C LEU A 10 -11.99 -13.67 -21.32
N ASP A 11 -12.10 -14.36 -22.45
CA ASP A 11 -11.64 -13.84 -23.73
C ASP A 11 -12.45 -12.61 -24.21
N ALA A 12 -11.93 -11.92 -25.22
CA ALA A 12 -12.56 -10.73 -25.78
C ALA A 12 -13.99 -10.96 -26.32
N ALA A 13 -14.33 -12.19 -26.74
CA ALA A 13 -15.64 -12.53 -27.29
C ALA A 13 -16.64 -12.96 -26.21
N SER A 14 -16.17 -13.24 -25.00
CA SER A 14 -16.98 -13.76 -23.91
C SER A 14 -18.01 -12.74 -23.42
N ASN A 15 -19.22 -13.23 -23.23
CA ASN A 15 -20.33 -12.55 -22.56
C ASN A 15 -20.71 -13.24 -21.24
N GLN A 16 -19.87 -14.16 -20.77
CA GLN A 16 -20.13 -14.91 -19.55
C GLN A 16 -19.94 -14.05 -18.31
N ASN A 17 -20.83 -14.23 -17.34
CA ASN A 17 -20.68 -13.65 -16.01
C ASN A 17 -20.33 -14.79 -15.05
N TRP A 18 -19.17 -14.69 -14.43
CA TRP A 18 -18.74 -15.63 -13.42
C TRP A 18 -18.96 -15.01 -12.05
N ASP A 19 -19.53 -15.79 -11.14
CA ASP A 19 -19.88 -15.31 -9.82
C ASP A 19 -19.55 -16.36 -8.77
N ALA A 20 -19.32 -15.91 -7.53
CA ALA A 20 -19.10 -16.76 -6.37
C ALA A 20 -17.95 -17.79 -6.52
N ILE A 21 -16.79 -17.32 -7.01
CA ILE A 21 -15.58 -18.14 -7.09
C ILE A 21 -14.91 -18.17 -5.72
N THR A 22 -14.64 -19.36 -5.19
CA THR A 22 -13.99 -19.53 -3.89
C THR A 22 -12.75 -20.42 -3.99
N ILE A 23 -11.62 -19.93 -3.46
CA ILE A 23 -10.34 -20.64 -3.40
C ILE A 23 -9.86 -20.55 -1.96
N LEU A 24 -10.12 -21.61 -1.20
CA LEU A 24 -9.98 -21.58 0.26
C LEU A 24 -9.01 -22.65 0.77
N ASN A 25 -8.13 -22.26 1.69
CA ASN A 25 -7.33 -23.17 2.52
C ASN A 25 -6.45 -24.16 1.73
N ASN A 26 -5.93 -23.74 0.57
CA ASN A 26 -5.04 -24.57 -0.24
C ASN A 26 -3.57 -24.36 0.13
N THR A 27 -2.76 -25.40 -0.07
CA THR A 27 -1.29 -25.27 -0.11
C THR A 27 -0.83 -25.38 -1.55
N ILE A 28 -0.20 -24.33 -2.08
CA ILE A 28 0.33 -24.27 -3.44
C ILE A 28 1.85 -24.17 -3.35
N SER A 29 2.54 -25.26 -3.67
CA SER A 29 4.00 -25.34 -3.66
C SER A 29 4.58 -25.23 -5.07
N GLY A 30 5.73 -24.59 -5.20
CA GLY A 30 6.45 -24.47 -6.49
C GLY A 30 5.90 -23.38 -7.40
N ALA A 31 5.02 -22.51 -6.91
CA ALA A 31 4.48 -21.39 -7.66
C ALA A 31 5.50 -20.25 -7.79
N GLY A 32 5.34 -19.36 -8.78
CA GLY A 32 6.29 -18.26 -8.99
C GLY A 32 7.67 -18.71 -9.48
N SER A 33 7.80 -19.92 -10.04
CA SER A 33 9.04 -20.37 -10.69
C SER A 33 9.27 -19.73 -12.06
N GLN A 34 8.21 -19.19 -12.69
CA GLN A 34 8.23 -18.57 -14.01
C GLN A 34 7.38 -17.30 -14.00
N ALA A 35 7.82 -16.28 -14.73
CA ALA A 35 7.15 -14.98 -14.82
C ALA A 35 5.81 -15.00 -15.56
N SER A 36 5.43 -16.11 -16.19
CA SER A 36 4.19 -16.26 -16.96
C SER A 36 3.13 -17.11 -16.25
N ALA A 37 3.41 -17.59 -15.04
CA ALA A 37 2.56 -18.54 -14.33
C ALA A 37 2.33 -18.12 -12.87
N PRO A 38 1.40 -17.19 -12.61
CA PRO A 38 0.88 -16.93 -11.27
C PRO A 38 0.39 -18.23 -10.59
N ALA A 39 0.30 -18.27 -9.26
CA ALA A 39 -0.32 -19.40 -8.58
C ALA A 39 -1.84 -19.44 -8.84
N ILE A 40 -2.47 -18.26 -8.74
CA ILE A 40 -3.90 -18.05 -8.95
C ILE A 40 -4.04 -16.89 -9.93
N ASP A 41 -4.75 -17.11 -11.03
CA ASP A 41 -4.77 -16.18 -12.16
C ASP A 41 -6.17 -16.02 -12.75
N PHE A 42 -6.76 -14.83 -12.62
CA PHE A 42 -8.01 -14.49 -13.27
C PHE A 42 -7.83 -13.29 -14.18
N ILE A 43 -8.12 -13.49 -15.47
CA ILE A 43 -7.89 -12.50 -16.50
C ILE A 43 -9.22 -12.18 -17.20
N ALA A 44 -9.50 -10.89 -17.36
CA ALA A 44 -10.50 -10.42 -18.29
C ALA A 44 -9.80 -9.73 -19.47
N GLU A 45 -9.90 -10.27 -20.68
CA GLU A 45 -9.27 -9.69 -21.85
C GLU A 45 -9.92 -8.36 -22.26
N ALA A 46 -9.14 -7.57 -22.99
CA ALA A 46 -9.63 -6.36 -23.64
C ALA A 46 -10.84 -6.62 -24.52
N GLY A 47 -11.87 -5.78 -24.38
CA GLY A 47 -13.09 -5.88 -25.18
C GLY A 47 -14.11 -6.91 -24.69
N THR A 48 -13.79 -7.74 -23.69
CA THR A 48 -14.75 -8.70 -23.14
C THR A 48 -16.02 -8.00 -22.61
N ALA A 49 -17.18 -8.58 -22.88
CA ALA A 49 -18.45 -8.12 -22.32
C ALA A 49 -18.76 -8.80 -20.96
N GLY A 50 -18.07 -9.90 -20.66
CA GLY A 50 -18.22 -10.64 -19.42
C GLY A 50 -17.78 -9.89 -18.17
N THR A 51 -18.11 -10.46 -17.03
CA THR A 51 -17.73 -9.96 -15.69
C THR A 51 -17.34 -11.12 -14.78
N ILE A 52 -16.47 -10.85 -13.82
CA ILE A 52 -16.15 -11.77 -12.73
C ILE A 52 -16.45 -11.07 -11.40
N SER A 53 -17.36 -11.62 -10.63
CA SER A 53 -17.77 -11.07 -9.34
C SER A 53 -17.62 -12.04 -8.18
N ASN A 54 -17.53 -11.48 -6.98
CA ASN A 54 -17.50 -12.21 -5.71
C ASN A 54 -16.41 -13.29 -5.66
N ILE A 55 -15.20 -12.96 -6.12
CA ILE A 55 -14.04 -13.84 -5.95
C ILE A 55 -13.55 -13.76 -4.50
N GLN A 56 -13.43 -14.91 -3.84
CA GLN A 56 -12.81 -15.03 -2.53
C GLN A 56 -11.60 -15.96 -2.59
N ILE A 57 -10.41 -15.41 -2.39
CA ILE A 57 -9.14 -16.14 -2.27
C ILE A 57 -8.68 -16.02 -0.82
N SER A 58 -8.82 -17.08 -0.02
CA SER A 58 -8.55 -16.97 1.41
C SER A 58 -7.93 -18.19 2.08
N GLY A 59 -7.06 -17.95 3.07
CA GLY A 59 -6.45 -19.02 3.86
C GLY A 59 -5.42 -19.85 3.09
N ASN A 60 -4.99 -19.42 1.90
CA ASN A 60 -4.05 -20.18 1.09
C ASN A 60 -2.61 -19.93 1.53
N THR A 61 -1.78 -20.97 1.47
CA THR A 61 -0.32 -20.89 1.65
C THR A 61 0.35 -21.12 0.31
N ILE A 62 1.04 -20.11 -0.22
CA ILE A 62 1.69 -20.14 -1.53
C ILE A 62 3.19 -19.98 -1.30
N THR A 63 3.97 -21.01 -1.64
CA THR A 63 5.39 -21.05 -1.34
C THR A 63 6.20 -21.65 -2.48
N ASN A 64 7.48 -21.31 -2.51
CA ASN A 64 8.46 -21.97 -3.37
C ASN A 64 9.79 -22.15 -2.62
N SER A 65 10.72 -22.85 -3.25
CA SER A 65 12.09 -23.02 -2.82
C SER A 65 13.02 -22.65 -3.97
N ASN A 66 14.07 -21.86 -3.71
CA ASN A 66 15.10 -21.52 -4.69
C ASN A 66 14.59 -20.75 -5.93
N VAL A 67 13.76 -19.73 -5.72
CA VAL A 67 13.52 -18.78 -6.79
C VAL A 67 14.77 -17.91 -6.97
N GLY A 68 15.48 -18.04 -8.09
CA GLY A 68 16.61 -17.16 -8.42
C GLY A 68 16.18 -15.70 -8.60
N TRP A 69 17.06 -14.85 -9.11
CA TRP A 69 16.88 -13.38 -9.13
C TRP A 69 15.99 -12.80 -10.25
N GLU A 70 15.52 -13.60 -11.20
CA GLU A 70 14.68 -13.11 -12.29
C GLU A 70 13.28 -12.70 -11.77
N PRO A 71 12.76 -11.51 -12.11
CA PRO A 71 11.44 -11.09 -11.69
C PRO A 71 10.36 -12.04 -12.23
N ALA A 72 9.31 -12.30 -11.43
CA ALA A 72 8.11 -13.00 -11.92
C ALA A 72 6.86 -12.12 -11.84
N SER A 73 5.86 -12.48 -12.66
CA SER A 73 4.48 -12.05 -12.44
C SER A 73 4.04 -12.35 -11.01
N SER A 74 3.08 -11.56 -10.54
CA SER A 74 2.32 -11.72 -9.31
C SER A 74 1.93 -13.19 -9.05
N LEU A 75 1.92 -13.61 -7.79
CA LEU A 75 1.47 -14.94 -7.37
C LEU A 75 -0.05 -15.05 -7.38
N ILE A 76 -0.73 -14.01 -6.92
CA ILE A 76 -2.17 -13.89 -7.04
C ILE A 76 -2.41 -12.74 -8.02
N ARG A 77 -3.11 -13.04 -9.11
CA ARG A 77 -3.39 -12.07 -10.15
C ARG A 77 -4.89 -12.07 -10.46
N VAL A 78 -5.52 -10.92 -10.30
CA VAL A 78 -6.91 -10.67 -10.71
C VAL A 78 -6.89 -9.38 -11.51
N PHE A 79 -6.89 -9.47 -12.83
CA PHE A 79 -6.62 -8.29 -13.64
C PHE A 79 -7.32 -8.30 -14.98
N ARG A 80 -7.44 -7.09 -15.54
CA ARG A 80 -7.90 -6.89 -16.90
C ARG A 80 -6.73 -6.55 -17.82
N ASN A 81 -6.65 -7.22 -18.97
CA ASN A 81 -5.51 -7.11 -19.89
C ASN A 81 -5.66 -6.00 -20.95
N VAL A 82 -5.93 -4.74 -20.56
CA VAL A 82 -6.14 -3.63 -21.53
C VAL A 82 -5.39 -2.36 -21.17
N THR A 83 -4.99 -1.62 -22.20
CA THR A 83 -4.03 -0.50 -22.18
C THR A 83 -4.63 0.90 -22.25
N THR A 84 -5.96 1.09 -22.29
CA THR A 84 -6.53 2.41 -22.66
C THR A 84 -7.67 2.97 -21.81
N VAL A 85 -8.35 2.19 -20.95
CA VAL A 85 -9.49 2.70 -20.15
C VAL A 85 -9.33 2.29 -18.68
N PRO A 86 -8.93 3.23 -17.80
CA PRO A 86 -8.56 2.90 -16.41
C PRO A 86 -9.73 2.45 -15.53
N HIS A 87 -10.99 2.47 -15.99
CA HIS A 87 -12.14 2.06 -15.17
C HIS A 87 -13.17 1.27 -15.97
N GLU A 88 -13.06 -0.06 -15.92
CA GLU A 88 -14.17 -0.92 -16.29
C GLU A 88 -14.48 -1.88 -15.15
N LYS A 89 -15.76 -1.98 -14.81
CA LYS A 89 -16.28 -2.80 -13.71
C LYS A 89 -16.34 -4.28 -14.12
N ARG A 90 -15.21 -4.85 -14.54
CA ARG A 90 -15.11 -6.26 -14.94
C ARG A 90 -14.89 -7.16 -13.74
N PHE A 91 -14.21 -6.65 -12.73
CA PHE A 91 -14.01 -7.32 -11.45
C PHE A 91 -14.75 -6.56 -10.36
N MET A 92 -15.52 -7.27 -9.54
CA MET A 92 -16.35 -6.66 -8.49
C MET A 92 -16.48 -7.60 -7.29
N GLY A 93 -16.45 -7.09 -6.06
CA GLY A 93 -16.53 -7.94 -4.86
C GLY A 93 -15.32 -8.86 -4.68
N ILE A 94 -14.12 -8.38 -5.01
CA ILE A 94 -12.88 -9.15 -4.95
C ILE A 94 -12.31 -9.12 -3.52
N ARG A 95 -12.10 -10.30 -2.92
CA ARG A 95 -11.57 -10.44 -1.56
C ARG A 95 -10.40 -11.41 -1.54
N VAL A 96 -9.19 -10.89 -1.34
CA VAL A 96 -7.96 -11.67 -1.16
C VAL A 96 -7.50 -11.51 0.28
N MET A 97 -7.78 -12.52 1.11
CA MET A 97 -7.65 -12.37 2.57
C MET A 97 -6.99 -13.53 3.27
N ASN A 98 -6.23 -13.30 4.35
CA ASN A 98 -5.68 -14.39 5.17
C ASN A 98 -4.75 -15.34 4.40
N ASN A 99 -4.12 -14.90 3.31
CA ASN A 99 -3.17 -15.74 2.58
C ASN A 99 -1.74 -15.50 3.08
N THR A 100 -0.92 -16.55 3.01
CA THR A 100 0.52 -16.47 3.26
C THR A 100 1.28 -16.73 1.97
N LEU A 101 2.03 -15.74 1.49
CA LEU A 101 2.90 -15.84 0.33
C LEU A 101 4.34 -15.70 0.82
N SER A 102 5.19 -16.70 0.58
CA SER A 102 6.58 -16.60 1.03
C SER A 102 7.59 -17.34 0.17
N ASN A 103 8.85 -16.88 0.22
CA ASN A 103 10.00 -17.53 -0.40
C ASN A 103 9.80 -17.81 -1.90
N SER A 104 9.18 -16.87 -2.59
CA SER A 104 8.70 -17.04 -3.96
C SER A 104 8.85 -15.74 -4.75
N ARG A 105 8.66 -15.78 -6.06
CA ARG A 105 8.56 -14.57 -6.88
C ARG A 105 7.11 -14.15 -7.04
N GLY A 106 6.87 -12.84 -7.06
CA GLY A 106 5.55 -12.24 -7.26
C GLY A 106 4.76 -11.97 -5.97
N GLY A 107 4.05 -10.85 -5.93
CA GLY A 107 3.11 -10.48 -4.86
C GLY A 107 1.65 -10.70 -5.24
N ILE A 108 0.77 -9.84 -4.75
CA ILE A 108 -0.67 -9.80 -5.06
C ILE A 108 -0.91 -8.62 -6.01
N PHE A 109 -1.46 -8.89 -7.18
CA PHE A 109 -1.82 -7.86 -8.16
C PHE A 109 -3.31 -7.93 -8.45
N ILE A 110 -4.00 -6.84 -8.14
CA ILE A 110 -5.42 -6.69 -8.38
C ILE A 110 -5.63 -5.38 -9.11
N SER A 111 -6.29 -5.44 -10.26
CA SER A 111 -6.47 -4.24 -11.07
C SER A 111 -7.83 -4.16 -11.76
N HIS A 112 -8.28 -2.93 -12.02
CA HIS A 112 -9.56 -2.64 -12.68
C HIS A 112 -10.76 -3.18 -11.91
N VAL A 113 -10.74 -3.01 -10.58
CA VAL A 113 -11.84 -3.42 -9.71
C VAL A 113 -12.83 -2.29 -9.53
N GLY A 114 -14.11 -2.62 -9.75
CA GLY A 114 -15.25 -1.73 -9.57
C GLY A 114 -15.96 -1.91 -8.23
N LEU A 115 -16.74 -0.90 -7.87
CA LEU A 115 -17.70 -0.96 -6.77
C LEU A 115 -18.80 -2.01 -7.02
N LEU A 116 -19.00 -2.89 -6.03
CA LEU A 116 -20.21 -3.70 -5.88
C LEU A 116 -20.97 -3.20 -4.64
N PRO A 117 -22.18 -2.63 -4.79
CA PRO A 117 -22.92 -2.11 -3.65
C PRO A 117 -23.09 -3.16 -2.53
N GLY A 118 -22.70 -2.79 -1.30
CA GLY A 118 -22.78 -3.66 -0.13
C GLY A 118 -21.64 -4.68 0.01
N VAL A 119 -20.67 -4.71 -0.90
CA VAL A 119 -19.51 -5.62 -0.84
C VAL A 119 -18.21 -4.83 -0.97
N GLN A 120 -17.41 -4.80 0.09
CA GLN A 120 -16.10 -4.16 0.09
C GLN A 120 -15.09 -5.02 -0.66
N ASN A 121 -14.45 -4.48 -1.71
CA ASN A 121 -13.25 -5.11 -2.28
C ASN A 121 -12.09 -4.95 -1.30
N CYS A 122 -11.30 -6.01 -1.12
CA CYS A 122 -10.33 -6.04 -0.05
C CYS A 122 -9.12 -6.94 -0.38
N ILE A 123 -7.93 -6.42 -0.11
CA ILE A 123 -6.69 -7.18 0.04
C ILE A 123 -6.30 -7.04 1.50
N CYS A 124 -6.74 -7.98 2.34
CA CYS A 124 -6.64 -7.78 3.78
C CYS A 124 -6.10 -8.97 4.57
N ASN A 125 -5.37 -8.68 5.64
CA ASN A 125 -4.83 -9.68 6.55
C ASN A 125 -3.98 -10.75 5.85
N ASN A 126 -3.24 -10.39 4.80
CA ASN A 126 -2.28 -11.29 4.16
C ASN A 126 -0.89 -11.13 4.77
N THR A 127 -0.09 -12.20 4.73
CA THR A 127 1.32 -12.19 5.12
C THR A 127 2.17 -12.45 3.89
N LEU A 128 3.01 -11.48 3.53
CA LEU A 128 3.91 -11.55 2.38
C LEU A 128 5.34 -11.39 2.89
N SER A 129 6.19 -12.39 2.65
CA SER A 129 7.55 -12.35 3.17
C SER A 129 8.58 -12.98 2.24
N ASN A 130 9.77 -12.38 2.19
CA ASN A 130 10.89 -12.87 1.39
C ASN A 130 10.47 -13.15 -0.07
N LEU A 131 9.89 -12.14 -0.71
CA LEU A 131 9.42 -12.24 -2.09
C LEU A 131 10.36 -11.47 -3.02
N ILE A 132 10.61 -12.06 -4.19
CA ILE A 132 11.26 -11.36 -5.29
C ILE A 132 10.17 -10.78 -6.19
N THR A 133 9.89 -9.49 -6.07
CA THR A 133 8.72 -8.90 -6.72
C THR A 133 8.81 -7.39 -6.88
N ASN A 134 8.08 -6.87 -7.87
CA ASN A 134 7.87 -5.44 -8.10
C ASN A 134 7.13 -4.78 -6.93
N ALA A 135 6.03 -5.41 -6.51
CA ALA A 135 5.23 -4.95 -5.39
C ALA A 135 4.71 -6.16 -4.60
N GLY A 136 4.72 -6.04 -3.27
CA GLY A 136 4.04 -6.99 -2.42
C GLY A 136 2.54 -7.00 -2.72
N ILE A 137 1.93 -5.82 -2.74
CA ILE A 137 0.52 -5.64 -3.08
C ILE A 137 0.37 -4.48 -4.06
N ALA A 138 -0.33 -4.70 -5.16
CA ALA A 138 -0.56 -3.67 -6.18
C ALA A 138 -2.06 -3.57 -6.54
N PRO A 139 -2.82 -2.64 -5.90
CA PRO A 139 -4.21 -2.33 -6.22
C PRO A 139 -4.27 -1.22 -7.29
N TRP A 140 -4.13 -1.59 -8.56
CA TRP A 140 -4.03 -0.61 -9.65
C TRP A 140 -5.37 -0.30 -10.30
N ALA A 141 -5.59 0.95 -10.71
CA ALA A 141 -6.75 1.36 -11.51
C ALA A 141 -8.09 0.87 -10.91
N SER A 142 -8.19 0.85 -9.59
CA SER A 142 -9.29 0.26 -8.84
C SER A 142 -10.07 1.33 -8.09
N THR A 143 -11.33 1.03 -7.81
CA THR A 143 -12.25 1.88 -7.07
C THR A 143 -12.83 1.09 -5.91
N ASP A 144 -13.04 1.75 -4.76
CA ASP A 144 -13.56 1.11 -3.55
C ASP A 144 -12.76 -0.13 -3.13
N MET A 145 -11.44 0.03 -3.03
CA MET A 145 -10.50 -1.02 -2.63
C MET A 145 -9.90 -0.71 -1.27
N LEU A 146 -10.04 -1.65 -0.34
CA LEU A 146 -9.41 -1.59 0.97
C LEU A 146 -8.16 -2.48 1.00
N VAL A 147 -7.00 -1.90 1.28
CA VAL A 147 -5.76 -2.63 1.53
C VAL A 147 -5.40 -2.50 3.00
N GLU A 148 -5.61 -3.56 3.76
CA GLU A 148 -5.67 -3.47 5.21
C GLU A 148 -5.06 -4.63 5.98
N GLN A 149 -4.38 -4.35 7.11
CA GLN A 149 -3.90 -5.38 8.03
C GLN A 149 -2.94 -6.38 7.39
N ASN A 150 -2.31 -6.03 6.27
CA ASN A 150 -1.30 -6.89 5.67
C ASN A 150 0.03 -6.72 6.41
N THR A 151 0.76 -7.82 6.52
CA THR A 151 2.16 -7.82 6.99
C THR A 151 3.05 -8.12 5.80
N ILE A 152 3.92 -7.18 5.45
CA ILE A 152 4.81 -7.26 4.29
C ILE A 152 6.24 -7.09 4.79
N THR A 153 7.12 -8.04 4.49
CA THR A 153 8.49 -8.01 5.02
C THR A 153 9.52 -8.54 4.05
N SER A 154 10.65 -7.84 3.92
CA SER A 154 11.81 -8.29 3.14
C SER A 154 11.47 -8.56 1.68
N LEU A 155 10.92 -7.57 0.98
CA LEU A 155 10.77 -7.64 -0.47
C LEU A 155 12.11 -7.29 -1.14
N SER A 156 12.44 -8.03 -2.19
CA SER A 156 13.61 -7.79 -3.03
C SER A 156 13.19 -7.54 -4.48
N PRO A 157 13.62 -6.46 -5.12
CA PRO A 157 13.32 -6.24 -6.53
C PRO A 157 14.16 -7.15 -7.44
N GLY A 158 13.69 -7.34 -8.67
CA GLY A 158 14.47 -7.99 -9.74
C GLY A 158 15.53 -7.07 -10.37
N ILE A 159 16.44 -7.63 -11.18
CA ILE A 159 17.61 -6.93 -11.75
C ILE A 159 17.23 -5.91 -12.84
N THR A 160 16.09 -6.06 -13.52
CA THR A 160 15.76 -5.33 -14.76
C THR A 160 15.09 -3.98 -14.57
N GLY A 161 15.16 -3.42 -13.36
CA GLY A 161 14.64 -2.10 -13.07
C GLY A 161 13.15 -2.14 -12.73
N ILE A 162 12.87 -1.38 -11.67
CA ILE A 162 11.55 -0.93 -11.22
C ILE A 162 10.84 -1.92 -10.26
N ASP A 163 10.82 -1.42 -9.01
CA ASP A 163 9.91 -1.66 -7.87
C ASP A 163 10.21 -2.81 -6.91
N GLY A 164 10.29 -2.49 -5.62
CA GLY A 164 10.42 -3.45 -4.51
C GLY A 164 9.50 -3.01 -3.38
N MET A 165 8.33 -2.50 -3.76
CA MET A 165 7.46 -1.73 -2.89
C MET A 165 6.61 -2.65 -2.03
N GLY A 166 6.32 -2.22 -0.80
CA GLY A 166 5.36 -2.94 0.03
C GLY A 166 3.98 -2.91 -0.61
N ILE A 167 3.45 -1.71 -0.79
CA ILE A 167 2.18 -1.45 -1.45
C ILE A 167 2.39 -0.44 -2.56
N ASP A 168 1.91 -0.76 -3.75
CA ASP A 168 2.05 0.04 -4.96
C ASP A 168 0.67 0.41 -5.53
N ALA A 169 0.18 1.60 -5.18
CA ALA A 169 -1.16 2.05 -5.52
C ALA A 169 -1.14 3.07 -6.66
N GLU A 170 -1.40 2.59 -7.88
CA GLU A 170 -1.34 3.39 -9.10
C GLU A 170 -2.70 3.67 -9.75
N ARG A 171 -2.82 4.86 -10.37
CA ARG A 171 -3.90 5.24 -11.31
C ARG A 171 -5.31 5.08 -10.73
N ASN A 172 -5.44 5.23 -9.41
CA ASN A 172 -6.73 5.16 -8.74
C ASN A 172 -7.37 6.54 -8.77
N VAL A 173 -8.23 6.80 -9.77
CA VAL A 173 -8.75 8.17 -10.03
C VAL A 173 -10.25 8.33 -9.73
N ALA A 174 -10.78 7.53 -8.81
CA ALA A 174 -12.14 7.72 -8.33
C ALA A 174 -12.20 8.77 -7.22
N PRO A 175 -13.12 9.76 -7.30
CA PRO A 175 -13.32 10.70 -6.21
C PRO A 175 -13.84 9.97 -4.97
N ARG A 176 -13.61 10.57 -3.79
CA ARG A 176 -14.25 10.12 -2.55
C ARG A 176 -15.78 10.02 -2.72
N PRO A 177 -16.44 9.03 -2.09
CA PRO A 177 -15.89 8.06 -1.15
C PRO A 177 -15.39 6.75 -1.78
N HIS A 178 -15.27 6.69 -3.11
CA HIS A 178 -14.94 5.45 -3.83
C HIS A 178 -13.43 5.28 -4.07
N ASN A 179 -12.62 5.87 -3.18
CA ASN A 179 -11.18 5.88 -3.24
C ASN A 179 -10.57 4.52 -2.83
N VAL A 180 -9.26 4.40 -3.03
CA VAL A 180 -8.47 3.35 -2.40
C VAL A 180 -8.11 3.79 -0.98
N ILE A 181 -8.27 2.88 -0.03
CA ILE A 181 -7.93 3.09 1.38
C ILE A 181 -6.83 2.12 1.75
N ILE A 182 -5.68 2.63 2.18
CA ILE A 182 -4.52 1.85 2.61
C ILE A 182 -4.32 2.10 4.10
N ARG A 183 -4.67 1.13 4.94
CA ARG A 183 -4.62 1.35 6.38
C ARG A 183 -4.23 0.15 7.21
N ARG A 184 -3.67 0.40 8.39
CA ARG A 184 -3.37 -0.64 9.37
C ARG A 184 -2.42 -1.73 8.84
N ASN A 185 -1.58 -1.44 7.85
CA ASN A 185 -0.58 -2.38 7.35
C ASN A 185 0.73 -2.25 8.14
N VAL A 186 1.48 -3.35 8.21
CA VAL A 186 2.83 -3.40 8.76
C VAL A 186 3.80 -3.75 7.64
N ILE A 187 4.73 -2.86 7.36
CA ILE A 187 5.66 -2.99 6.23
C ILE A 187 7.08 -2.81 6.73
N ARG A 188 7.96 -3.79 6.47
CA ARG A 188 9.32 -3.80 7.00
C ARG A 188 10.36 -4.25 5.99
N ASP A 189 11.57 -3.69 6.11
CA ASP A 189 12.77 -4.20 5.46
C ASP A 189 12.66 -4.29 3.92
N ASN A 190 11.87 -3.40 3.32
CA ASN A 190 11.80 -3.25 1.87
C ASN A 190 12.89 -2.28 1.45
N LEU A 191 14.09 -2.79 1.17
CA LEU A 191 15.27 -1.94 0.97
C LEU A 191 15.59 -1.68 -0.51
N GLY A 192 14.86 -2.31 -1.42
CA GLY A 192 15.17 -2.21 -2.84
C GLY A 192 16.35 -3.06 -3.28
N GLY A 193 16.88 -2.68 -4.45
CA GLY A 193 17.94 -3.40 -5.15
C GLY A 193 19.21 -2.59 -5.21
N ILE A 194 20.35 -3.27 -5.30
CA ILE A 194 21.66 -2.62 -5.42
C ILE A 194 21.68 -1.75 -6.70
N GLY A 195 21.80 -0.43 -6.53
CA GLY A 195 21.88 0.53 -7.63
C GLY A 195 20.52 1.01 -8.17
N ASN A 196 19.40 0.62 -7.57
CA ASN A 196 18.06 1.10 -7.92
C ASN A 196 17.39 1.70 -6.67
N PRO A 197 17.03 3.00 -6.64
CA PRO A 197 16.48 3.70 -5.47
C PRO A 197 15.02 3.33 -5.14
N THR A 198 14.56 2.16 -5.52
CA THR A 198 13.20 1.65 -5.21
C THR A 198 13.23 0.91 -3.88
N GLY A 199 12.08 0.67 -3.25
CA GLY A 199 12.01 0.03 -1.91
C GLY A 199 11.07 0.77 -0.96
N GLU A 200 10.00 1.33 -1.51
CA GLU A 200 9.05 2.12 -0.77
C GLU A 200 8.26 1.19 0.18
N GLY A 201 7.96 1.66 1.38
CA GLY A 201 6.95 1.01 2.21
C GLY A 201 5.60 1.05 1.48
N ILE A 202 5.18 2.26 1.12
CA ILE A 202 3.99 2.52 0.31
C ILE A 202 4.36 3.52 -0.80
N TYR A 203 3.93 3.24 -2.02
CA TYR A 203 3.98 4.14 -3.15
C TYR A 203 2.58 4.46 -3.63
N VAL A 204 2.35 5.73 -3.94
CA VAL A 204 1.10 6.23 -4.50
C VAL A 204 1.44 7.04 -5.74
N TRP A 205 1.07 6.53 -6.92
CA TRP A 205 1.33 7.22 -8.19
C TRP A 205 0.08 7.50 -9.00
N GLY A 206 -0.08 8.76 -9.44
CA GLY A 206 -1.21 9.17 -10.27
C GLY A 206 -2.57 8.75 -9.71
N SER A 207 -2.64 8.59 -8.40
CA SER A 207 -3.85 8.26 -7.68
C SER A 207 -4.40 9.54 -7.07
N ALA A 208 -5.69 9.75 -7.31
CA ALA A 208 -6.47 10.84 -6.75
C ALA A 208 -7.23 10.32 -5.53
N SER A 209 -7.44 11.18 -4.53
CA SER A 209 -8.30 10.89 -3.38
C SER A 209 -7.88 9.69 -2.50
N THR A 210 -6.63 9.22 -2.52
CA THR A 210 -6.21 8.04 -1.73
C THR A 210 -6.03 8.38 -0.26
N ASP A 211 -6.57 7.53 0.63
CA ASP A 211 -6.39 7.68 2.08
C ASP A 211 -5.38 6.64 2.59
N VAL A 212 -4.26 7.12 3.15
CA VAL A 212 -3.19 6.29 3.71
C VAL A 212 -3.07 6.58 5.20
N TYR A 213 -3.50 5.65 6.06
CA TYR A 213 -3.47 5.93 7.49
C TYR A 213 -3.24 4.74 8.41
N ALA A 214 -2.73 5.03 9.62
CA ALA A 214 -2.52 4.02 10.65
C ALA A 214 -1.60 2.86 10.23
N ASN A 215 -0.71 3.09 9.26
CA ASN A 215 0.29 2.10 8.86
C ASN A 215 1.55 2.24 9.70
N LEU A 216 2.22 1.11 9.94
CA LEU A 216 3.55 1.06 10.52
C LEU A 216 4.55 0.65 9.44
N ILE A 217 5.48 1.55 9.12
CA ILE A 217 6.49 1.36 8.08
C ILE A 217 7.86 1.49 8.72
N VAL A 218 8.69 0.45 8.62
CA VAL A 218 9.97 0.38 9.33
C VAL A 218 11.06 -0.04 8.38
N HIS A 219 12.18 0.67 8.41
CA HIS A 219 13.42 0.26 7.73
C HIS A 219 13.20 -0.10 6.25
N CYS A 220 12.43 0.75 5.56
CA CYS A 220 12.28 0.68 4.11
C CYS A 220 13.26 1.67 3.44
N HIS A 221 13.44 1.61 2.13
CA HIS A 221 14.27 2.60 1.44
C HIS A 221 13.67 4.01 1.60
N THR A 222 12.42 4.15 1.17
CA THR A 222 11.57 5.30 1.48
C THR A 222 10.35 4.80 2.25
N GLY A 223 9.90 5.53 3.27
CA GLY A 223 8.75 5.10 4.04
C GLY A 223 7.47 5.17 3.21
N LEU A 224 7.13 6.39 2.80
CA LEU A 224 5.99 6.68 1.93
C LEU A 224 6.45 7.59 0.79
N LEU A 225 6.24 7.16 -0.45
CA LEU A 225 6.45 7.98 -1.63
C LEU A 225 5.09 8.28 -2.26
N ILE A 226 4.83 9.55 -2.48
CA ILE A 226 3.65 10.02 -3.20
C ILE A 226 4.18 10.77 -4.41
N ASP A 227 3.88 10.26 -5.58
CA ASP A 227 4.35 10.82 -6.83
C ASP A 227 3.14 11.23 -7.70
N GLY A 228 3.03 12.53 -7.93
CA GLY A 228 1.90 13.16 -8.57
C GLY A 228 1.82 12.76 -10.04
N GLY A 229 0.69 12.19 -10.42
CA GLY A 229 0.34 11.93 -11.81
C GLY A 229 -0.45 13.09 -12.43
N VAL A 230 -1.41 12.74 -13.29
CA VAL A 230 -2.13 13.69 -14.15
C VAL A 230 -3.29 14.43 -13.45
N ASP A 231 -3.69 14.01 -12.26
CA ASP A 231 -4.89 14.49 -11.55
C ASP A 231 -4.56 15.30 -10.29
N ALA A 232 -5.38 16.31 -10.00
CA ALA A 232 -5.14 17.33 -8.97
C ALA A 232 -5.79 17.06 -7.60
N ASP A 233 -6.42 15.89 -7.40
CA ASP A 233 -7.20 15.64 -6.19
C ASP A 233 -6.33 15.35 -4.97
N GLU A 234 -6.74 15.86 -3.82
CA GLU A 234 -6.04 15.72 -2.54
C GLU A 234 -5.94 14.27 -2.05
N ASN A 235 -4.73 13.85 -1.66
CA ASN A 235 -4.53 12.62 -0.87
C ASN A 235 -4.54 12.96 0.63
N PHE A 236 -4.95 12.00 1.46
CA PHE A 236 -4.89 12.15 2.91
C PHE A 236 -3.97 11.10 3.54
N ILE A 237 -3.00 11.58 4.32
CA ILE A 237 -1.95 10.78 4.92
C ILE A 237 -1.96 11.03 6.42
N GLY A 238 -2.58 10.11 7.16
CA GLY A 238 -2.94 10.32 8.55
C GLY A 238 -2.34 9.28 9.50
N ASN A 239 -1.86 9.67 10.67
CA ASN A 239 -1.60 8.70 11.76
C ASN A 239 -0.68 7.53 11.36
N ASN A 240 0.26 7.71 10.42
CA ASN A 240 1.25 6.69 10.10
C ASN A 240 2.45 6.82 11.03
N THR A 241 3.12 5.71 11.34
CA THR A 241 4.41 5.70 12.02
C THR A 241 5.45 5.14 11.07
N ILE A 242 6.42 5.97 10.71
CA ILE A 242 7.50 5.69 9.76
C ILE A 242 8.82 5.80 10.51
N VAL A 243 9.62 4.73 10.51
CA VAL A 243 10.83 4.63 11.33
C VAL A 243 12.00 4.11 10.51
N ASP A 244 13.14 4.78 10.64
CA ASP A 244 14.45 4.37 10.14
C ASP A 244 14.47 4.07 8.63
N SER A 245 13.75 4.85 7.83
CA SER A 245 13.87 4.77 6.37
C SER A 245 15.32 5.07 5.95
N THR A 246 15.90 4.26 5.06
CA THR A 246 17.32 4.42 4.70
C THR A 246 17.58 5.69 3.87
N GLN A 247 16.56 6.20 3.18
CA GLN A 247 16.59 7.45 2.44
C GLN A 247 15.62 8.47 3.05
N ASP A 248 14.34 8.46 2.68
CA ASP A 248 13.37 9.45 3.17
C ASP A 248 12.23 8.81 3.95
N GLY A 249 11.73 9.51 4.96
CA GLY A 249 10.54 9.09 5.68
C GLY A 249 9.30 9.24 4.81
N ILE A 250 9.03 10.47 4.38
CA ILE A 250 7.99 10.80 3.41
C ILE A 250 8.60 11.61 2.28
N TRP A 251 8.39 11.17 1.04
CA TRP A 251 8.70 11.94 -0.15
C TRP A 251 7.40 12.26 -0.89
N ALA A 252 7.08 13.55 -0.97
CA ALA A 252 5.93 14.07 -1.69
C ALA A 252 6.42 14.82 -2.95
N SER A 253 6.35 14.16 -4.10
CA SER A 253 6.73 14.65 -5.43
C SER A 253 5.48 14.94 -6.23
N PHE A 254 5.30 16.12 -6.81
CA PHE A 254 4.11 16.42 -7.63
C PHE A 254 4.44 17.17 -8.92
N SER A 255 4.08 16.57 -10.05
CA SER A 255 4.22 17.18 -11.38
C SER A 255 3.06 18.12 -11.75
N VAL A 256 1.96 18.10 -10.98
CA VAL A 256 0.79 18.96 -11.10
C VAL A 256 0.49 19.65 -9.76
N THR A 257 -0.37 20.68 -9.76
CA THR A 257 -0.82 21.32 -8.51
C THR A 257 -1.75 20.36 -7.77
N GLN A 258 -1.27 19.76 -6.69
CA GLN A 258 -1.99 18.82 -5.84
C GLN A 258 -1.62 19.09 -4.38
N ILE A 259 -2.59 19.48 -3.57
CA ILE A 259 -2.38 19.74 -2.15
C ILE A 259 -2.85 18.52 -1.39
N SER A 260 -1.91 17.76 -0.81
CA SER A 260 -2.19 16.64 0.06
C SER A 260 -2.10 17.04 1.54
N GLN A 261 -2.87 16.34 2.38
CA GLN A 261 -2.89 16.52 3.83
C GLN A 261 -2.04 15.45 4.51
N PHE A 262 -1.06 15.87 5.31
CA PHE A 262 -0.23 15.03 6.15
C PHE A 262 -0.54 15.35 7.60
N THR A 263 -1.32 14.50 8.27
CA THR A 263 -1.87 14.77 9.58
C THR A 263 -1.45 13.72 10.61
N ASN A 264 -1.04 14.16 11.80
CA ASN A 264 -0.75 13.27 12.93
C ASN A 264 0.30 12.16 12.66
N ASN A 265 1.21 12.30 11.71
CA ASN A 265 2.20 11.25 11.43
C ASN A 265 3.39 11.32 12.41
N ILE A 266 4.04 10.18 12.64
CA ILE A 266 5.35 10.09 13.30
C ILE A 266 6.38 9.67 12.25
N VAL A 267 7.45 10.45 12.08
CA VAL A 267 8.56 10.11 11.18
C VAL A 267 9.90 10.27 11.89
N VAL A 268 10.60 9.15 12.05
CA VAL A 268 11.82 9.07 12.87
C VAL A 268 12.99 8.47 12.09
N GLY A 269 14.19 9.03 12.28
CA GLY A 269 15.44 8.35 11.93
C GLY A 269 15.72 8.20 10.43
N SER A 270 15.08 8.99 9.57
CA SER A 270 15.27 8.89 8.12
C SER A 270 16.69 9.30 7.71
N GLY A 271 17.30 8.52 6.82
CA GLY A 271 18.69 8.69 6.36
C GLY A 271 18.97 9.98 5.58
N ARG A 272 17.95 10.72 5.17
CA ARG A 272 18.05 12.02 4.50
C ARG A 272 16.96 12.97 5.02
N TYR A 273 15.72 12.86 4.54
CA TYR A 273 14.65 13.77 4.96
C TYR A 273 13.55 13.04 5.74
N GLY A 274 13.05 13.66 6.82
CA GLY A 274 11.81 13.20 7.45
C GLY A 274 10.59 13.48 6.56
N PHE A 275 10.60 14.67 5.93
CA PHE A 275 9.65 15.06 4.91
C PHE A 275 10.41 15.76 3.80
N TYR A 276 10.33 15.23 2.59
CA TYR A 276 10.91 15.84 1.39
C TYR A 276 9.80 16.24 0.44
N ARG A 277 9.81 17.49 0.01
CA ARG A 277 8.86 18.01 -0.97
C ARG A 277 9.58 18.33 -2.28
N PHE A 278 8.99 17.89 -3.38
CA PHE A 278 9.43 18.23 -4.72
C PHE A 278 8.23 18.59 -5.61
N GLY A 279 8.36 19.61 -6.46
CA GLY A 279 7.34 19.96 -7.44
C GLY A 279 6.53 21.24 -7.15
N LEU A 280 5.34 21.32 -7.74
CA LEU A 280 4.63 22.58 -8.02
C LEU A 280 3.69 23.12 -6.92
N SER A 281 3.51 22.40 -5.81
CA SER A 281 2.55 22.79 -4.77
C SER A 281 3.09 22.56 -3.35
N ASP A 282 2.74 23.48 -2.45
CA ASP A 282 2.97 23.32 -1.02
C ASP A 282 1.97 22.31 -0.46
N GLN A 283 2.43 21.54 0.53
CA GLN A 283 1.64 20.50 1.17
C GLN A 283 1.12 20.99 2.52
N VAL A 284 0.00 20.44 2.98
CA VAL A 284 -0.55 20.78 4.29
C VAL A 284 -0.07 19.74 5.28
N LEU A 285 0.81 20.14 6.19
CA LEU A 285 1.19 19.30 7.32
C LEU A 285 0.49 19.83 8.56
N THR A 286 -0.03 18.93 9.39
CA THR A 286 -0.74 19.28 10.61
C THR A 286 -0.42 18.28 11.72
N ARG A 287 0.19 18.76 12.80
CA ARG A 287 0.45 17.98 14.02
C ARG A 287 1.24 16.70 13.77
N ASN A 288 2.25 16.73 12.91
CA ASN A 288 3.19 15.63 12.75
C ASN A 288 4.35 15.75 13.75
N ILE A 289 5.11 14.67 13.95
CA ILE A 289 6.38 14.71 14.67
C ILE A 289 7.50 14.20 13.77
N PHE A 290 8.58 14.96 13.73
CA PHE A 290 9.79 14.65 12.96
C PHE A 290 10.99 14.63 13.91
N PHE A 291 11.62 13.48 14.08
CA PHE A 291 12.70 13.31 15.06
C PHE A 291 13.87 12.50 14.50
N GLY A 292 15.11 12.93 14.77
CA GLY A 292 16.29 12.17 14.37
C GLY A 292 16.51 12.02 12.85
N ASN A 293 15.78 12.73 12.00
CA ASN A 293 16.00 12.77 10.55
C ASN A 293 17.15 13.74 10.21
N GLN A 294 17.91 13.52 9.13
CA GLN A 294 19.03 14.43 8.78
C GLN A 294 18.58 15.85 8.37
N GLY A 295 17.37 15.97 7.80
CA GLY A 295 16.74 17.25 7.45
C GLY A 295 15.25 17.10 7.14
N GLY A 296 14.62 18.15 6.61
CA GLY A 296 13.28 18.07 6.01
C GLY A 296 12.62 19.44 5.77
N ASP A 297 11.63 19.46 4.89
CA ASP A 297 10.92 20.66 4.43
C ASP A 297 9.73 20.99 5.35
N TYR A 298 10.00 21.23 6.63
CA TYR A 298 8.97 21.34 7.67
C TYR A 298 8.28 22.72 7.74
N PHE A 299 8.83 23.76 7.14
CA PHE A 299 8.42 25.15 7.42
C PHE A 299 7.77 25.88 6.23
N GLN A 300 7.75 25.28 5.05
CA GLN A 300 7.06 25.82 3.86
C GLN A 300 5.63 25.29 3.80
N GLN A 301 4.78 25.77 4.71
CA GLN A 301 3.39 25.34 4.84
C GLN A 301 2.44 26.54 4.75
N ILE A 302 1.23 26.30 4.22
CA ILE A 302 0.21 27.33 3.95
C ILE A 302 -0.31 28.00 5.25
N SER A 303 -0.12 27.35 6.39
CA SER A 303 -0.46 27.85 7.73
C SER A 303 0.68 27.55 8.69
N HIS A 304 0.97 28.47 9.61
CA HIS A 304 2.02 28.39 10.66
C HIS A 304 2.34 26.96 11.16
N PRO A 305 3.62 26.61 11.41
CA PRO A 305 4.03 25.25 11.71
C PRO A 305 3.37 24.75 13.00
N SER A 306 2.58 23.68 12.89
CA SER A 306 1.96 22.97 14.02
C SER A 306 2.66 21.66 14.38
N ASP A 307 3.68 21.30 13.61
CA ASP A 307 4.44 20.07 13.76
C ASP A 307 5.48 20.17 14.89
N LEU A 308 5.75 19.03 15.52
CA LEU A 308 6.77 18.85 16.55
C LEU A 308 8.07 18.41 15.89
N VAL A 309 8.99 19.34 15.63
CA VAL A 309 10.31 19.04 15.06
C VAL A 309 11.35 18.91 16.18
N GLY A 310 12.12 17.81 16.18
CA GLY A 310 13.19 17.57 17.13
C GLY A 310 12.75 17.01 18.49
N SER A 311 11.48 16.64 18.65
CA SER A 311 10.96 16.00 19.86
C SER A 311 10.93 14.48 19.72
N ASP A 312 11.56 13.75 20.63
CA ASP A 312 11.57 12.28 20.63
C ASP A 312 10.15 11.74 20.91
N PRO A 313 9.57 10.86 20.06
CA PRO A 313 8.27 10.25 20.34
C PRO A 313 8.27 9.30 21.54
N LEU A 314 9.43 8.90 22.08
CA LEU A 314 9.56 8.01 23.25
C LEU A 314 8.78 6.70 23.05
N PHE A 315 9.24 5.89 22.09
CA PHE A 315 8.70 4.53 21.89
C PHE A 315 9.00 3.62 23.08
N VAL A 316 8.13 2.64 23.35
CA VAL A 316 8.28 1.70 24.48
C VAL A 316 9.57 0.88 24.38
N ALA A 317 9.92 0.41 23.18
CA ALA A 317 11.15 -0.34 22.92
C ALA A 317 11.56 -0.21 21.44
N PRO A 318 12.79 -0.62 21.04
CA PRO A 318 13.25 -0.50 19.64
C PRO A 318 12.37 -1.14 18.57
N ASN A 319 11.58 -2.16 18.92
CA ASN A 319 10.62 -2.82 18.02
C ASN A 319 9.16 -2.72 18.51
N ASP A 320 8.92 -1.92 19.55
CA ASP A 320 7.57 -1.63 20.07
C ASP A 320 7.32 -0.13 19.98
N TYR A 321 6.69 0.26 18.88
CA TYR A 321 6.43 1.65 18.51
C TYR A 321 5.18 2.24 19.18
N GLN A 322 4.63 1.56 20.18
CA GLN A 322 3.70 2.19 21.11
C GLN A 322 4.39 3.31 21.89
N LEU A 323 3.61 4.30 22.32
CA LEU A 323 4.13 5.49 22.99
C LEU A 323 4.23 5.30 24.51
N GLN A 324 5.35 5.71 25.10
CA GLN A 324 5.49 5.79 26.55
C GLN A 324 4.55 6.85 27.16
N ALA A 325 4.32 6.77 28.48
CA ALA A 325 3.44 7.71 29.19
C ALA A 325 3.86 9.18 29.08
N GLY A 326 5.18 9.44 29.02
CA GLY A 326 5.74 10.79 28.88
C GLY A 326 5.93 11.27 27.44
N SER A 327 5.45 10.51 26.45
CA SER A 327 5.63 10.85 25.03
C SER A 327 4.99 12.21 24.68
N PRO A 328 5.71 13.10 23.96
CA PRO A 328 5.12 14.33 23.44
C PRO A 328 4.11 14.08 22.32
N ALA A 329 4.10 12.88 21.72
CA ALA A 329 3.14 12.48 20.70
C ALA A 329 1.79 12.01 21.27
N ARG A 330 1.66 11.87 22.58
CA ARG A 330 0.46 11.35 23.23
C ARG A 330 -0.61 12.44 23.40
N GLY A 331 -1.82 12.19 22.88
CA GLY A 331 -2.99 13.05 23.09
C GLY A 331 -2.95 14.45 22.45
N VAL A 332 -2.01 14.72 21.55
CA VAL A 332 -1.81 16.03 20.91
C VAL A 332 -2.28 16.11 19.45
N GLY A 333 -2.77 15.00 18.91
CA GLY A 333 -3.26 14.88 17.54
C GLY A 333 -4.58 15.61 17.31
N VAL A 334 -4.84 15.95 16.05
CA VAL A 334 -6.11 16.55 15.62
C VAL A 334 -7.10 15.50 15.16
N ASN A 335 -8.38 15.76 15.39
CA ASN A 335 -9.44 14.93 14.83
C ASN A 335 -9.64 15.28 13.35
N TRP A 336 -9.62 14.27 12.49
CA TRP A 336 -9.78 14.42 11.05
C TRP A 336 -10.91 13.56 10.48
N GLY A 337 -11.70 12.88 11.32
CA GLY A 337 -12.90 12.16 10.89
C GLY A 337 -13.21 10.91 11.70
N SER A 338 -14.41 10.37 11.49
CA SER A 338 -14.91 9.17 12.17
C SER A 338 -14.20 7.89 11.73
N GLN A 339 -13.51 7.91 10.60
CA GLN A 339 -12.71 6.81 10.07
C GLN A 339 -11.35 6.64 10.76
N CYS A 340 -10.96 7.56 11.64
CA CYS A 340 -9.69 7.49 12.37
C CYS A 340 -9.68 6.29 13.32
N ALA A 341 -8.72 5.39 13.11
CA ALA A 341 -8.41 4.26 13.98
C ALA A 341 -6.90 4.00 13.96
N ASP A 342 -6.37 3.33 14.98
CA ASP A 342 -4.96 2.91 15.02
C ASP A 342 -4.71 1.59 14.28
N LEU A 343 -3.45 1.16 14.25
CA LEU A 343 -2.97 -0.08 13.65
C LEU A 343 -3.70 -1.31 14.18
N LEU A 344 -4.11 -1.30 15.45
CA LEU A 344 -4.84 -2.38 16.11
C LEU A 344 -6.37 -2.27 15.91
N GLY A 345 -6.84 -1.21 15.25
CA GLY A 345 -8.25 -0.95 15.01
C GLY A 345 -8.98 -0.25 16.15
N ARG A 346 -8.28 0.28 17.14
CA ARG A 346 -8.89 1.11 18.19
C ARG A 346 -9.25 2.48 17.60
N PRO A 347 -10.50 2.95 17.75
CA PRO A 347 -10.92 4.24 17.22
C PRO A 347 -10.17 5.39 17.90
N CYS A 348 -9.93 6.46 17.15
CA CYS A 348 -9.39 7.69 17.73
C CYS A 348 -10.44 8.38 18.61
N LEU A 349 -10.08 8.69 19.85
CA LEU A 349 -10.97 9.38 20.79
C LEU A 349 -10.74 10.90 20.68
N PRO A 350 -11.78 11.71 20.39
CA PRO A 350 -11.64 13.17 20.34
C PRO A 350 -11.00 13.72 21.61
N GLY A 351 -9.99 14.59 21.47
CA GLY A 351 -9.24 15.19 22.58
C GLY A 351 -8.15 14.30 23.19
N HIS A 352 -8.01 13.04 22.74
CA HIS A 352 -7.00 12.09 23.24
C HIS A 352 -6.25 11.38 22.09
N ILE A 353 -6.23 11.99 20.91
CA ILE A 353 -5.64 11.40 19.72
C ILE A 353 -4.12 11.45 19.84
N ASN A 354 -3.47 10.30 19.78
CA ASN A 354 -2.01 10.23 19.64
C ASN A 354 -1.61 10.51 18.18
N LEU A 355 -0.40 11.02 18.02
CA LEU A 355 0.27 10.96 16.72
C LEU A 355 0.69 9.51 16.43
N GLY A 356 0.78 9.17 15.15
CA GLY A 356 1.25 7.89 14.68
C GLY A 356 0.20 6.79 14.72
N ALA A 357 0.69 5.57 14.50
CA ALA A 357 -0.10 4.39 14.22
C ALA A 357 -0.69 3.71 15.45
N TYR A 358 -0.44 4.19 16.67
CA TYR A 358 -0.95 3.59 17.90
C TYR A 358 -1.73 4.59 18.74
N GLN A 359 -2.99 4.26 19.08
CA GLN A 359 -3.75 4.94 20.12
C GLN A 359 -3.41 4.34 21.50
N ASN A 360 -3.79 5.01 22.60
CA ASN A 360 -3.65 4.49 23.96
C ASN A 360 -4.97 3.96 24.49
#